data_AF-A0A654IJR9-F1
#
_entry.id   AF-A0A654IJR9-F1
#
_cell.length_a   1.000
_cell.length_b   1.000
_cell.length_c   1.000
_cell.angle_alpha   90.00
_cell.angle_beta   90.00
_cell.angle_gamma   90.00
#
_symmetry.space_group_name_H-M   'P 1'
#
loop_
_entity.id
_entity.type
_entity.pdbx_description
1 polymer ?
#
loop_
_entity_poly.entity_id
_entity_poly.type
_entity_poly.pdbx_seq_one_letter_code
_entity_poly.pdbx_strand_id
1 'polypeptide(L)'
;MNYLSLLTVKNEYDFLESLITIDQYIEFIKKNNLSYAFYSETHNMYGVAEFFKKATDNNIKPIIGLTICLQDFSKLVIYAKNKKGYQILNFISSFLNDGFNHYDYEIKEYILELVNNNVIIVGLINDLDFKNNLINKLKDDFYDVNFLNLYFDQISYLDINDKKAYSILNAIKTNKTIDQITNTNNYFYPDINFLSTNYSIDNIKKVNEQINLKVDFNLFENSEKHLVKYKNANNLSSYEYLRQICLLSLKNISKK
;
A
#
# COMPACT_ATOMS: atom_id res chain seq x y z
N MET A 1 24.58 10.00 -2.72
CA MET A 1 23.11 9.88 -2.81
C MET A 1 22.51 10.93 -1.90
N ASN A 2 21.63 11.78 -2.41
CA ASN A 2 20.98 12.84 -1.62
C ASN A 2 19.64 12.39 -1.01
N TYR A 3 19.05 11.30 -1.51
CA TYR A 3 17.75 10.80 -1.10
C TYR A 3 17.84 9.34 -0.65
N LEU A 4 16.88 8.94 0.18
CA LEU A 4 16.62 7.57 0.62
C LEU A 4 15.21 7.19 0.18
N SER A 5 14.92 5.92 -0.10
CA SER A 5 13.53 5.47 -0.29
C SER A 5 12.75 5.64 1.03
N LEU A 6 11.59 6.29 1.00
CA LEU A 6 10.84 6.63 2.22
C LEU A 6 9.55 5.83 2.35
N LEU A 7 9.14 5.53 3.60
CA LEU A 7 8.09 4.56 3.93
C LEU A 7 6.65 5.05 3.68
N THR A 8 6.44 6.32 3.41
CA THR A 8 5.12 6.96 3.54
C THR A 8 4.76 7.80 2.31
N VAL A 9 5.27 7.39 1.15
CA VAL A 9 4.99 8.03 -0.14
C VAL A 9 3.55 7.73 -0.58
N LYS A 10 2.80 8.81 -0.78
CA LYS A 10 1.44 8.83 -1.30
C LYS A 10 1.47 9.05 -2.81
N ASN A 11 0.48 8.53 -3.50
CA ASN A 11 0.38 8.67 -4.95
C ASN A 11 -1.03 9.17 -5.35
N GLU A 12 -1.29 9.32 -6.64
CA GLU A 12 -2.54 9.88 -7.19
C GLU A 12 -3.81 9.11 -6.81
N TYR A 13 -3.68 7.87 -6.33
CA TYR A 13 -4.78 7.06 -5.82
C TYR A 13 -5.10 7.35 -4.34
N ASP A 14 -4.23 8.05 -3.60
CA ASP A 14 -4.62 8.79 -2.40
C ASP A 14 -5.38 10.06 -2.85
N PHE A 15 -6.66 9.88 -3.20
CA PHE A 15 -7.46 10.92 -3.83
C PHE A 15 -7.48 12.22 -3.02
N LEU A 16 -7.15 13.32 -3.69
CA LEU A 16 -7.10 14.67 -3.13
C LEU A 16 -6.10 14.81 -1.96
N GLU A 17 -5.14 13.88 -1.83
CA GLU A 17 -4.12 13.86 -0.77
C GLU A 17 -2.68 13.81 -1.30
N SER A 18 -2.47 13.57 -2.59
CA SER A 18 -1.15 13.60 -3.23
C SER A 18 -1.18 14.22 -4.62
N LEU A 19 -0.06 14.86 -4.97
CA LEU A 19 0.26 15.33 -6.32
C LEU A 19 1.21 14.38 -7.06
N ILE A 20 1.76 13.39 -6.36
CA ILE A 20 2.74 12.47 -6.93
C ILE A 20 2.00 11.46 -7.80
N THR A 21 2.32 11.41 -9.08
CA THR A 21 1.90 10.29 -9.93
C THR A 21 2.86 9.10 -9.81
N ILE A 22 2.39 7.88 -10.07
CA ILE A 22 3.24 6.69 -10.09
C ILE A 22 4.40 6.89 -11.08
N ASP A 23 4.16 7.45 -12.26
CA ASP A 23 5.22 7.71 -13.25
C ASP A 23 6.30 8.66 -12.71
N GLN A 24 5.89 9.80 -12.14
CA GLN A 24 6.83 10.75 -11.53
C GLN A 24 7.63 10.11 -10.40
N TYR A 25 6.99 9.25 -9.60
CA TYR A 25 7.67 8.58 -8.50
C TYR A 25 8.72 7.58 -9.00
N ILE A 26 8.37 6.76 -10.00
CA ILE A 26 9.32 5.82 -10.62
C ILE A 26 10.50 6.57 -11.27
N GLU A 27 10.23 7.67 -11.99
CA GLU A 27 11.28 8.54 -12.54
C GLU A 27 12.18 9.12 -11.45
N PHE A 28 11.59 9.58 -10.33
CA PHE A 28 12.34 10.11 -9.20
C PHE A 28 13.27 9.06 -8.59
N ILE A 29 12.77 7.85 -8.34
CA ILE A 29 13.55 6.73 -7.79
C ILE A 29 14.72 6.40 -8.73
N LYS A 30 14.46 6.31 -10.03
CA LYS A 30 15.46 6.01 -11.07
C LYS A 30 16.52 7.10 -11.16
N LYS A 31 16.11 8.38 -11.22
CA LYS A 31 17.01 9.55 -11.29
C LYS A 31 17.96 9.62 -10.10
N ASN A 32 17.52 9.14 -8.94
CA ASN A 32 18.30 9.14 -7.70
C ASN A 32 19.06 7.83 -7.43
N ASN A 33 19.09 6.90 -8.39
CA ASN A 33 19.78 5.60 -8.30
C ASN A 33 19.34 4.76 -7.09
N LEU A 34 18.05 4.81 -6.76
CA LEU A 34 17.44 3.97 -5.73
C LEU A 34 16.98 2.64 -6.36
N SER A 35 17.29 1.52 -5.71
CA SER A 35 17.02 0.16 -6.25
C SER A 35 15.65 -0.39 -5.88
N TYR A 36 14.97 0.21 -4.91
CA TYR A 36 13.63 -0.18 -4.46
C TYR A 36 12.80 1.05 -4.11
N ALA A 37 11.47 0.90 -4.19
CA ALA A 37 10.52 1.96 -3.88
C ALA A 37 9.40 1.42 -2.99
N PHE A 38 9.10 2.15 -1.92
CA PHE A 38 7.96 1.85 -1.06
C PHE A 38 6.69 2.43 -1.65
N TYR A 39 5.60 1.70 -1.43
CA TYR A 39 4.25 2.06 -1.79
C TYR A 39 3.36 1.91 -0.57
N SER A 40 2.58 2.94 -0.23
CA SER A 40 1.72 2.89 0.97
C SER A 40 0.52 3.84 0.90
N GLU A 41 -0.47 3.51 0.06
CA GLU A 41 -1.78 4.18 0.03
C GLU A 41 -2.49 4.15 1.39
N THR A 42 -3.39 5.10 1.63
CA THR A 42 -4.17 5.21 2.86
C THR A 42 -5.48 4.45 2.75
N HIS A 43 -5.62 3.41 3.57
CA HIS A 43 -6.81 2.54 3.70
C HIS A 43 -7.23 1.78 2.43
N ASN A 44 -6.59 1.99 1.28
CA ASN A 44 -6.92 1.33 0.02
C ASN A 44 -5.66 0.76 -0.67
N MET A 45 -5.86 0.01 -1.76
CA MET A 45 -4.82 -0.71 -2.51
C MET A 45 -4.99 -0.52 -4.05
N TYR A 46 -5.52 0.63 -4.48
CA TYR A 46 -6.01 0.83 -5.85
C TYR A 46 -4.89 0.88 -6.89
N GLY A 47 -3.81 1.61 -6.63
CA GLY A 47 -2.69 1.78 -7.56
C GLY A 47 -1.66 0.65 -7.56
N VAL A 48 -1.83 -0.40 -6.73
CA VAL A 48 -0.78 -1.41 -6.49
C VAL A 48 -0.36 -2.11 -7.77
N ALA A 49 -1.32 -2.54 -8.59
CA ALA A 49 -1.02 -3.30 -9.80
C ALA A 49 -0.22 -2.46 -10.82
N GLU A 50 -0.58 -1.18 -10.97
CA GLU A 50 0.11 -0.24 -11.83
C GLU A 50 1.52 0.04 -11.32
N PHE A 51 1.67 0.37 -10.03
CA PHE A 51 2.96 0.64 -9.40
C PHE A 51 3.88 -0.56 -9.49
N PHE A 52 3.39 -1.76 -9.16
CA PHE A 52 4.19 -2.98 -9.19
C PHE A 52 4.76 -3.22 -10.59
N LYS A 53 3.90 -3.10 -11.61
CA LYS A 53 4.30 -3.26 -13.01
C LYS A 53 5.33 -2.21 -13.43
N LYS A 54 5.03 -0.92 -13.23
CA LYS A 54 5.91 0.19 -13.65
C LYS A 54 7.27 0.18 -12.93
N ALA A 55 7.29 -0.19 -11.64
CA ALA A 55 8.52 -0.36 -10.88
C ALA A 55 9.37 -1.52 -11.44
N THR A 56 8.75 -2.69 -11.64
CA THR A 56 9.43 -3.88 -12.19
C THR A 56 9.98 -3.62 -13.59
N ASP A 57 9.21 -2.98 -14.48
CA ASP A 57 9.62 -2.63 -15.84
C ASP A 57 10.82 -1.66 -15.86
N ASN A 58 11.06 -0.92 -14.77
CA ASN A 58 12.20 -0.02 -14.59
C ASN A 58 13.32 -0.60 -13.73
N ASN A 59 13.31 -1.90 -13.45
CA ASN A 59 14.27 -2.58 -12.56
C ASN A 59 14.33 -2.00 -11.14
N ILE A 60 13.20 -1.47 -10.66
CA ILE A 60 13.02 -1.00 -9.29
C ILE A 60 12.21 -2.06 -8.56
N LYS A 61 12.73 -2.54 -7.43
CA LYS A 61 11.99 -3.51 -6.61
C LYS A 61 10.82 -2.82 -5.90
N PRO A 62 9.56 -3.23 -6.15
CA PRO A 62 8.41 -2.67 -5.47
C PRO A 62 8.28 -3.25 -4.05
N ILE A 63 8.06 -2.38 -3.05
CA ILE A 63 7.73 -2.79 -1.69
C ILE A 63 6.31 -2.31 -1.37
N ILE A 64 5.37 -3.25 -1.34
CA ILE A 64 3.93 -2.95 -1.23
C ILE A 64 3.48 -2.92 0.22
N GLY A 65 2.86 -1.82 0.62
CA GLY A 65 2.25 -1.65 1.93
C GLY A 65 0.93 -0.90 1.89
N LEU A 66 0.29 -0.86 3.06
CA LEU A 66 -1.00 -0.22 3.32
C LEU A 66 -0.86 0.67 4.55
N THR A 67 -1.15 1.97 4.42
CA THR A 67 -1.22 2.90 5.54
C THR A 67 -2.58 2.81 6.22
N ILE A 68 -2.58 2.71 7.54
CA ILE A 68 -3.75 2.79 8.40
C ILE A 68 -3.58 4.01 9.30
N CYS A 69 -4.51 4.95 9.21
CA CYS A 69 -4.67 6.06 10.15
C CYS A 69 -5.88 5.80 11.04
N LEU A 70 -5.72 5.99 12.35
CA LEU A 70 -6.76 5.81 13.37
C LEU A 70 -7.15 7.16 13.99
N GLN A 71 -8.32 7.22 14.63
CA GLN A 71 -8.83 8.43 15.27
C GLN A 71 -8.02 8.83 16.52
N ASP A 72 -7.41 7.86 17.19
CA ASP A 72 -6.48 8.08 18.31
C ASP A 72 -5.11 8.65 17.91
N PHE A 73 -4.98 9.13 16.66
CA PHE A 73 -3.74 9.62 16.03
C PHE A 73 -2.65 8.57 15.84
N SER A 74 -2.95 7.28 16.04
CA SER A 74 -2.03 6.22 15.63
C SER A 74 -1.98 6.13 14.11
N LYS A 75 -0.78 5.91 13.59
CA LYS A 75 -0.51 5.65 12.18
C LYS A 75 0.41 4.45 12.05
N LEU A 76 0.06 3.51 11.19
CA LEU A 76 0.92 2.38 10.87
C LEU A 76 0.94 2.11 9.37
N VAL A 77 2.04 1.57 8.88
CA VAL A 77 2.16 1.03 7.53
C VAL A 77 2.47 -0.46 7.64
N ILE A 78 1.62 -1.27 7.01
CA ILE A 78 1.75 -2.74 6.98
C ILE A 78 2.32 -3.12 5.61
N TYR A 79 3.51 -3.70 5.59
CA TYR A 79 4.20 -4.14 4.37
C TYR A 79 4.10 -5.65 4.16
N ALA A 80 3.81 -6.06 2.93
CA ALA A 80 3.75 -7.46 2.55
C ALA A 80 5.16 -8.03 2.32
N LYS A 81 5.57 -9.04 3.09
CA LYS A 81 6.83 -9.76 2.85
C LYS A 81 6.71 -10.70 1.65
N ASN A 82 5.52 -11.21 1.41
CA ASN A 82 5.24 -12.23 0.40
C ASN A 82 3.77 -12.18 -0.05
N LYS A 83 3.37 -13.08 -0.94
CA LYS A 83 1.99 -13.16 -1.47
C LYS A 83 0.92 -13.33 -0.37
N LYS A 84 1.20 -14.07 0.72
CA LYS A 84 0.27 -14.20 1.85
C LYS A 84 0.15 -12.88 2.63
N GLY A 85 1.27 -12.19 2.80
CA GLY A 85 1.28 -10.83 3.36
C GLY A 85 0.46 -9.86 2.51
N TYR A 86 0.59 -9.94 1.19
CA TYR A 86 -0.20 -9.13 0.26
C TYR A 86 -1.70 -9.44 0.37
N GLN A 87 -2.09 -10.70 0.54
CA GLN A 87 -3.48 -11.07 0.81
C GLN A 87 -4.00 -10.45 2.11
N ILE A 88 -3.19 -10.41 3.17
CA ILE A 88 -3.54 -9.73 4.43
C ILE A 88 -3.83 -8.24 4.19
N LEU A 89 -2.99 -7.55 3.41
CA LEU A 89 -3.25 -6.14 3.05
C LEU A 89 -4.59 -5.97 2.34
N ASN A 90 -4.92 -6.85 1.40
CA ASN A 90 -6.19 -6.80 0.67
C ASN A 90 -7.40 -7.06 1.58
N PHE A 91 -7.29 -7.98 2.56
CA PHE A 91 -8.36 -8.22 3.53
C PHE A 91 -8.61 -6.98 4.39
N ILE A 92 -7.54 -6.36 4.92
CA ILE A 92 -7.64 -5.14 5.72
C ILE A 92 -8.22 -3.99 4.89
N SER A 93 -7.72 -3.78 3.67
CA SER A 93 -8.25 -2.76 2.77
C SER A 93 -9.73 -3.00 2.41
N SER A 94 -10.12 -4.24 2.17
CA SER A 94 -11.51 -4.58 1.85
C SER A 94 -12.43 -4.33 3.04
N PHE A 95 -12.01 -4.69 4.25
CA PHE A 95 -12.75 -4.41 5.48
C PHE A 95 -12.97 -2.91 5.67
N LEU A 96 -11.91 -2.09 5.50
CA LEU A 96 -12.02 -0.63 5.63
C LEU A 96 -12.88 0.06 4.55
N ASN A 97 -13.15 -0.62 3.43
CA ASN A 97 -13.92 -0.09 2.30
C ASN A 97 -15.16 -0.94 2.00
N ASP A 98 -15.71 -1.66 2.99
CA ASP A 98 -16.89 -2.51 2.84
C ASP A 98 -18.22 -1.74 2.85
N GLY A 99 -18.17 -0.41 3.05
CA GLY A 99 -19.33 0.48 3.10
C GLY A 99 -19.84 0.76 4.51
N PHE A 100 -19.23 0.18 5.55
CA PHE A 100 -19.55 0.45 6.94
C PHE A 100 -18.52 1.38 7.59
N ASN A 101 -18.93 2.08 8.65
CA ASN A 101 -18.00 2.81 9.50
C ASN A 101 -17.43 1.85 10.54
N HIS A 102 -16.11 1.80 10.65
CA HIS A 102 -15.41 0.98 11.63
C HIS A 102 -14.76 1.87 12.68
N TYR A 103 -14.99 1.58 13.95
CA TYR A 103 -14.32 2.24 15.05
C TYR A 103 -12.89 1.73 15.22
N ASP A 104 -12.02 2.55 15.83
CA ASP A 104 -10.61 2.20 16.03
C ASP A 104 -10.42 0.83 16.73
N TYR A 105 -11.27 0.48 17.69
CA TYR A 105 -11.15 -0.82 18.38
C TYR A 105 -11.42 -1.99 17.44
N GLU A 106 -12.40 -1.88 16.54
CA GLU A 106 -12.74 -2.92 15.54
C GLU A 106 -11.60 -3.08 14.54
N ILE A 107 -11.03 -1.96 14.08
CA ILE A 107 -9.90 -1.95 13.16
C ILE A 107 -8.68 -2.61 13.83
N LYS A 108 -8.38 -2.25 15.08
CA LYS A 108 -7.27 -2.81 15.85
C LYS A 108 -7.44 -4.32 16.06
N GLU A 109 -8.62 -4.77 16.47
CA GLU A 109 -8.93 -6.19 16.64
C GLU A 109 -8.76 -6.95 15.32
N TYR A 110 -9.34 -6.45 14.22
CA TYR A 110 -9.23 -7.07 12.91
C TYR A 110 -7.77 -7.18 12.41
N ILE A 111 -6.97 -6.12 12.61
CA ILE A 111 -5.54 -6.15 12.34
C ILE A 111 -4.85 -7.21 13.21
N LEU A 112 -5.11 -7.22 14.52
CA LEU A 112 -4.53 -8.19 15.45
C LEU A 112 -4.92 -9.63 15.14
N GLU A 113 -6.07 -9.90 14.53
CA GLU A 113 -6.46 -11.25 14.09
C GLU A 113 -5.65 -11.70 12.88
N LEU A 114 -5.52 -10.84 11.86
CA LEU A 114 -4.94 -11.19 10.56
C LEU A 114 -3.41 -11.18 10.53
N VAL A 115 -2.77 -10.18 11.16
CA VAL A 115 -1.32 -9.97 10.98
C VAL A 115 -0.51 -11.13 11.56
N ASN A 116 0.58 -11.48 10.91
CA ASN A 116 1.47 -12.56 11.32
C ASN A 116 2.84 -12.36 10.65
N ASN A 117 3.72 -13.36 10.73
CA ASN A 117 5.07 -13.31 10.17
C ASN A 117 5.18 -13.14 8.63
N ASN A 118 4.06 -13.03 7.91
CA ASN A 118 4.02 -12.69 6.48
C ASN A 118 3.98 -11.17 6.21
N VAL A 119 3.86 -10.34 7.25
CA VAL A 119 3.89 -8.87 7.13
C VAL A 119 4.95 -8.25 8.03
N ILE A 120 5.30 -7.00 7.73
CA ILE A 120 6.10 -6.12 8.58
C ILE A 120 5.24 -4.90 8.92
N ILE A 121 5.33 -4.40 10.15
CA ILE A 121 4.64 -3.16 10.53
C ILE A 121 5.66 -2.12 10.97
N VAL A 122 5.54 -0.91 10.41
CA VAL A 122 6.17 0.30 10.95
C VAL A 122 5.07 1.16 11.53
N GLY A 123 5.17 1.55 12.80
CA GLY A 123 4.05 2.18 13.51
C GLY A 123 4.47 3.33 14.43
N LEU A 124 3.72 4.42 14.34
CA LEU A 124 3.57 5.45 15.36
C LEU A 124 2.26 5.16 16.09
N ILE A 125 2.31 4.43 17.20
CA ILE A 125 1.13 3.91 17.89
C ILE A 125 1.01 4.51 19.28
N ASN A 126 -0.14 5.14 19.55
CA ASN A 126 -0.43 5.79 20.83
C ASN A 126 -1.05 4.81 21.83
N ASP A 127 -1.85 3.87 21.35
CA ASP A 127 -2.42 2.79 22.16
C ASP A 127 -1.34 1.75 22.52
N LEU A 128 -0.93 1.75 23.80
CA LEU A 128 0.12 0.86 24.31
C LEU A 128 -0.28 -0.62 24.29
N ASP A 129 -1.55 -0.94 24.52
CA ASP A 129 -2.01 -2.34 24.52
C ASP A 129 -2.01 -2.90 23.11
N PHE A 130 -2.52 -2.14 22.14
CA PHE A 130 -2.43 -2.49 20.73
C PHE A 130 -0.98 -2.65 20.27
N LYS A 131 -0.10 -1.70 20.63
CA LYS A 131 1.34 -1.76 20.33
C LYS A 131 2.00 -3.01 20.93
N ASN A 132 1.76 -3.31 22.21
CA ASN A 132 2.34 -4.49 22.86
C ASN A 132 1.87 -5.80 22.23
N ASN A 133 0.59 -5.88 21.84
CA ASN A 133 0.07 -7.04 21.11
C ASN A 133 0.73 -7.22 19.75
N LEU A 134 0.96 -6.13 19.00
CA LEU A 134 1.70 -6.17 17.74
C LEU A 134 3.15 -6.61 17.93
N ILE A 135 3.85 -6.07 18.94
CA ILE A 135 5.22 -6.47 19.28
C ILE A 135 5.28 -7.96 19.60
N ASN A 136 4.35 -8.48 20.40
CA ASN A 136 4.31 -9.90 20.75
C ASN A 136 4.06 -10.80 19.53
N LYS A 137 3.19 -10.37 18.61
CA LYS A 137 2.80 -11.15 17.44
C LYS A 137 3.85 -11.12 16.33
N LEU A 138 4.51 -10.00 16.11
CA LEU A 138 5.44 -9.77 14.99
C LEU A 138 6.92 -9.84 15.39
N LYS A 139 7.25 -9.62 16.66
CA LYS A 139 8.63 -9.62 17.18
C LYS A 139 9.52 -8.67 16.35
N ASP A 140 10.50 -9.22 15.64
CA ASP A 140 11.47 -8.48 14.81
C ASP A 140 10.87 -7.88 13.53
N ASP A 141 9.58 -8.15 13.25
CA ASP A 141 8.84 -7.57 12.13
C ASP A 141 7.97 -6.37 12.56
N PHE A 142 8.13 -5.86 13.77
CA PHE A 142 7.55 -4.58 14.22
C PHE A 142 8.63 -3.52 14.44
N TYR A 143 8.44 -2.34 13.85
CA TYR A 143 9.34 -1.19 13.95
C TYR A 143 8.60 0.00 14.55
N ASP A 144 8.99 0.41 15.76
CA ASP A 144 8.42 1.56 16.42
C ASP A 144 9.08 2.87 15.94
N VAL A 145 8.27 3.77 15.41
CA VAL A 145 8.72 5.03 14.79
C VAL A 145 9.40 5.95 15.81
N ASN A 146 8.84 6.08 17.02
CA ASN A 146 9.37 6.98 18.05
C ASN A 146 10.68 6.44 18.62
N PHE A 147 10.72 5.15 18.94
CA PHE A 147 11.91 4.51 19.50
C PHE A 147 13.10 4.54 18.52
N LEU A 148 12.83 4.33 17.23
CA LEU A 148 13.86 4.33 16.19
C LEU A 148 14.14 5.72 15.61
N ASN A 149 13.38 6.75 16.00
CA ASN A 149 13.44 8.10 15.47
C ASN A 149 13.38 8.14 13.92
N LEU A 150 12.34 7.52 13.35
CA LEU A 150 12.14 7.41 11.91
C LEU A 150 11.33 8.59 11.37
N TYR A 151 11.60 9.00 10.13
CA TYR A 151 10.72 9.88 9.39
C TYR A 151 9.47 9.11 8.94
N PHE A 152 8.29 9.60 9.32
CA PHE A 152 7.02 8.89 9.10
C PHE A 152 5.85 9.79 8.72
N ASP A 153 6.14 11.05 8.36
CA ASP A 153 5.14 11.97 7.81
C ASP A 153 4.71 11.52 6.42
N GLN A 154 3.50 11.88 6.01
CA GLN A 154 3.09 11.60 4.63
C GLN A 154 3.92 12.42 3.64
N ILE A 155 4.19 11.83 2.48
CA ILE A 155 4.88 12.50 1.38
C ILE A 155 3.90 12.57 0.22
N SER A 156 3.46 13.78 -0.10
CA SER A 156 2.37 14.07 -1.03
C SER A 156 2.81 14.85 -2.25
N TYR A 157 4.07 15.29 -2.31
CA TYR A 157 4.66 15.95 -3.49
C TYR A 157 6.19 15.79 -3.47
N LEU A 158 6.84 15.86 -4.63
CA LEU A 158 8.28 15.58 -4.74
C LEU A 158 9.15 16.80 -4.43
N ASP A 159 8.75 18.00 -4.89
CA ASP A 159 9.53 19.22 -4.75
C ASP A 159 8.87 20.19 -3.76
N ILE A 160 9.65 20.81 -2.87
CA ILE A 160 9.15 21.80 -1.92
C ILE A 160 8.34 22.94 -2.58
N ASN A 161 8.66 23.27 -3.83
CA ASN A 161 7.99 24.30 -4.63
C ASN A 161 6.53 23.94 -4.96
N ASP A 162 6.15 22.66 -4.92
CA ASP A 162 4.78 22.20 -5.18
C ASP A 162 3.83 22.44 -3.99
N LYS A 163 4.34 22.97 -2.87
CA LYS A 163 3.52 23.27 -1.68
C LYS A 163 2.27 24.10 -2.02
N LYS A 164 2.39 25.08 -2.92
CA LYS A 164 1.24 25.91 -3.32
C LYS A 164 0.18 25.09 -4.07
N ALA A 165 0.58 24.23 -4.99
CA ALA A 165 -0.33 23.33 -5.70
C ALA A 165 -1.01 22.36 -4.72
N TYR A 166 -0.27 21.87 -3.73
CA TYR A 166 -0.80 21.00 -2.69
C TYR A 166 -1.80 21.71 -1.77
N SER A 167 -1.56 22.99 -1.43
CA SER A 167 -2.55 23.81 -0.70
C SER A 167 -3.84 23.99 -1.50
N ILE A 168 -3.77 24.10 -2.83
CA ILE A 168 -4.96 24.16 -3.70
C ILE A 168 -5.70 22.82 -3.69
N LEU A 169 -4.99 21.69 -3.74
CA LEU A 169 -5.60 20.36 -3.65
C LEU A 169 -6.38 20.19 -2.33
N ASN A 170 -5.80 20.63 -1.21
CA ASN A 170 -6.47 20.62 0.10
C ASN A 170 -7.69 21.54 0.15
N ALA A 171 -7.63 22.70 -0.51
CA ALA A 171 -8.76 23.60 -0.64
C ALA A 171 -9.94 22.91 -1.36
N ILE A 172 -9.66 22.19 -2.44
CA ILE A 172 -10.64 21.37 -3.16
C ILE A 172 -11.19 20.27 -2.25
N LYS A 173 -10.32 19.50 -1.59
CA LYS A 173 -10.71 18.41 -0.67
C LYS A 173 -11.67 18.89 0.41
N THR A 174 -11.38 20.02 1.01
CA THR A 174 -12.12 20.54 2.17
C THR A 174 -13.26 21.48 1.80
N ASN A 175 -13.49 21.72 0.50
CA ASN A 175 -14.45 22.70 0.00
C ASN A 175 -14.26 24.10 0.63
N LYS A 176 -13.00 24.54 0.70
CA LYS A 176 -12.58 25.83 1.27
C LYS A 176 -11.85 26.67 0.23
N THR A 177 -11.74 27.97 0.49
CA THR A 177 -10.85 28.85 -0.28
C THR A 177 -9.39 28.69 0.17
N ILE A 178 -8.43 29.08 -0.67
CA ILE A 178 -7.00 28.94 -0.36
C ILE A 178 -6.61 29.73 0.91
N ASP A 179 -7.24 30.89 1.14
CA ASP A 179 -6.97 31.73 2.30
C ASP A 179 -7.44 31.10 3.63
N GLN A 180 -8.34 30.13 3.56
CA GLN A 180 -8.83 29.36 4.73
C GLN A 180 -7.99 28.11 5.00
N ILE A 181 -7.02 27.78 4.14
CA ILE A 181 -6.12 26.64 4.33
C ILE A 181 -4.95 27.08 5.20
N THR A 182 -4.95 26.61 6.45
CA THR A 182 -3.90 26.89 7.44
C THR A 182 -2.77 25.86 7.41
N ASN A 183 -2.58 25.14 6.30
CA ASN A 183 -1.70 23.97 6.28
C ASN A 183 -0.22 24.39 6.42
N THR A 184 0.35 24.19 7.61
CA THR A 184 1.74 24.55 7.93
C THR A 184 2.72 23.45 7.56
N ASN A 185 2.27 22.20 7.53
CA ASN A 185 3.14 21.04 7.32
C ASN A 185 3.70 20.98 5.90
N ASN A 186 4.95 20.53 5.79
CA ASN A 186 5.64 20.33 4.53
C ASN A 186 5.65 18.82 4.21
N TYR A 187 4.84 18.39 3.24
CA TYR A 187 4.74 16.99 2.81
C TYR A 187 5.50 16.73 1.50
N PHE A 188 6.61 17.45 1.31
CA PHE A 188 7.54 17.19 0.19
C PHE A 188 8.35 15.93 0.45
N TYR A 189 9.05 15.43 -0.57
CA TYR A 189 10.01 14.35 -0.41
C TYR A 189 11.34 14.89 0.13
N PRO A 190 11.70 14.65 1.40
CA PRO A 190 12.89 15.25 1.98
C PRO A 190 14.19 14.58 1.51
N ASP A 191 15.24 15.39 1.42
CA ASP A 191 16.61 14.92 1.25
C ASP A 191 17.25 14.52 2.59
N ILE A 192 18.45 13.94 2.54
CA ILE A 192 19.18 13.50 3.73
C ILE A 192 19.51 14.69 4.65
N ASN A 193 19.77 15.89 4.12
CA ASN A 193 20.09 17.05 4.93
C ASN A 193 18.90 17.45 5.80
N PHE A 194 17.71 17.55 5.20
CA PHE A 194 16.47 17.80 5.93
C PHE A 194 16.21 16.72 6.98
N LEU A 195 16.29 15.45 6.58
CA LEU A 195 16.05 14.32 7.49
C LEU A 195 17.01 14.32 8.68
N SER A 196 18.29 14.59 8.45
CA SER A 196 19.33 14.56 9.49
C SER A 196 19.18 15.62 10.58
N THR A 197 18.30 16.61 10.35
CA THR A 197 18.02 17.65 11.34
C THR A 197 17.26 17.10 12.54
N ASN A 198 16.33 16.17 12.33
CA ASN A 198 15.41 15.69 13.37
C ASN A 198 15.33 14.16 13.49
N TYR A 199 15.79 13.41 12.48
CA TYR A 199 15.59 11.96 12.39
C TYR A 199 16.92 11.19 12.30
N SER A 200 16.89 9.92 12.71
CA SER A 200 18.06 9.04 12.66
C SER A 200 18.23 8.44 11.26
N ILE A 201 19.15 9.02 10.47
CA ILE A 201 19.47 8.54 9.12
C ILE A 201 19.93 7.07 9.13
N ASP A 202 20.71 6.68 10.13
CA ASP A 202 21.22 5.30 10.23
C ASP A 202 20.09 4.32 10.53
N ASN A 203 19.14 4.68 11.39
CA ASN A 203 17.98 3.84 11.65
C ASN A 203 17.05 3.76 10.43
N ILE A 204 16.81 4.88 9.73
CA ILE A 204 16.02 4.89 8.49
C ILE A 204 16.65 3.93 7.47
N LYS A 205 17.95 4.06 7.18
CA LYS A 205 18.66 3.16 6.25
C LYS A 205 18.57 1.70 6.70
N LYS A 206 18.79 1.44 7.98
CA LYS A 206 18.76 0.08 8.54
C LYS A 206 17.38 -0.54 8.42
N VAL A 207 16.32 0.16 8.79
CA VAL A 207 14.93 -0.33 8.69
C VAL A 207 14.55 -0.58 7.24
N ASN A 208 14.85 0.38 6.35
CA ASN A 208 14.54 0.24 4.93
C ASN A 208 15.22 -0.98 4.31
N GLU A 209 16.50 -1.18 4.62
CA GLU A 209 17.26 -2.32 4.11
C GLU A 209 16.74 -3.65 4.69
N GLN A 210 16.38 -3.69 5.97
CA GLN A 210 15.77 -4.88 6.57
C GLN A 210 14.42 -5.22 5.92
N ILE A 211 13.58 -4.22 5.64
CA ILE A 211 12.31 -4.45 4.93
C ILE A 211 12.61 -4.95 3.51
N ASN A 212 13.50 -4.28 2.79
CA ASN A 212 13.91 -4.67 1.44
C ASN A 212 14.37 -6.13 1.39
N LEU A 213 15.23 -6.57 2.31
CA LEU A 213 15.74 -7.95 2.37
C LEU A 213 14.66 -8.99 2.71
N LYS A 214 13.66 -8.62 3.50
CA LYS A 214 12.57 -9.52 3.94
C LYS A 214 11.43 -9.64 2.92
N VAL A 215 11.32 -8.72 1.98
CA VAL A 215 10.27 -8.70 0.95
C VAL A 215 10.74 -9.48 -0.27
N ASP A 216 10.01 -10.53 -0.63
CA ASP A 216 10.27 -11.34 -1.81
C ASP A 216 8.97 -11.95 -2.34
N PHE A 217 8.38 -11.28 -3.35
CA PHE A 217 7.32 -11.85 -4.18
C PHE A 217 7.16 -11.06 -5.47
N ASN A 218 6.64 -11.73 -6.50
CA ASN A 218 6.17 -11.10 -7.72
C ASN A 218 4.64 -11.17 -7.79
N LEU A 219 3.97 -10.02 -7.90
CA LEU A 219 2.52 -9.94 -7.98
C LEU A 219 1.96 -10.68 -9.21
N PHE A 220 2.73 -10.72 -10.30
CA PHE A 220 2.32 -11.26 -11.60
C PHE A 220 2.98 -12.61 -11.93
N GLU A 221 3.58 -13.29 -10.95
CA GLU A 221 4.31 -14.55 -11.17
C GLU A 221 3.41 -15.68 -11.69
N ASN A 222 2.16 -15.74 -11.24
CA ASN A 222 1.20 -16.76 -11.65
C ASN A 222 0.26 -16.21 -12.73
N SER A 223 0.42 -16.69 -13.96
CA SER A 223 -0.57 -16.53 -15.02
C SER A 223 -1.73 -17.55 -14.91
N GLU A 224 -2.03 -18.02 -13.70
CA GLU A 224 -3.09 -18.99 -13.48
C GLU A 224 -4.45 -18.38 -13.85
N LYS A 225 -5.22 -19.10 -14.66
CA LYS A 225 -6.56 -18.67 -15.03
C LYS A 225 -7.51 -19.00 -13.89
N HIS A 226 -7.97 -17.98 -13.16
CA HIS A 226 -8.97 -18.11 -12.10
C HIS A 226 -10.41 -18.18 -12.68
N LEU A 227 -10.65 -19.12 -13.59
CA LEU A 227 -11.98 -19.34 -14.15
C LEU A 227 -12.89 -20.03 -13.13
N VAL A 228 -14.11 -19.49 -12.97
CA VAL A 228 -15.15 -20.11 -12.14
C VAL A 228 -15.47 -21.51 -12.68
N LYS A 229 -15.51 -22.50 -11.79
CA LYS A 229 -15.92 -23.87 -12.15
C LYS A 229 -17.44 -23.94 -12.26
N TYR A 230 -17.95 -24.13 -13.48
CA TYR A 230 -19.38 -24.35 -13.72
C TYR A 230 -19.79 -25.75 -13.27
N LYS A 231 -20.73 -25.84 -12.33
CA LYS A 231 -21.34 -27.11 -11.91
C LYS A 231 -22.50 -27.45 -12.84
N ASN A 232 -22.41 -28.56 -13.57
CA ASN A 232 -23.52 -29.07 -14.37
C ASN A 232 -24.23 -30.24 -13.67
N ALA A 233 -25.50 -30.47 -14.04
CA ALA A 233 -26.36 -31.49 -13.41
C ALA A 233 -25.82 -32.93 -13.55
N ASN A 234 -24.98 -33.18 -14.57
CA ASN A 234 -24.45 -34.50 -14.88
C ASN A 234 -23.03 -34.72 -14.33
N ASN A 235 -22.51 -33.76 -13.54
CA ASN A 235 -21.14 -33.75 -13.02
C ASN A 235 -20.05 -33.99 -14.10
N LEU A 236 -20.34 -33.61 -15.34
CA LEU A 236 -19.43 -33.74 -16.49
C LEU A 236 -18.28 -32.74 -16.38
N SER A 237 -17.18 -33.02 -17.08
CA SER A 237 -16.14 -32.00 -17.25
C SER A 237 -16.69 -30.79 -18.03
N SER A 238 -16.11 -29.60 -17.79
CA SER A 238 -16.51 -28.37 -18.51
C SER A 238 -16.44 -28.54 -20.03
N TYR A 239 -15.45 -29.28 -20.53
CA TYR A 239 -15.28 -29.56 -21.96
C TYR A 239 -16.40 -30.45 -22.52
N GLU A 240 -16.70 -31.55 -21.84
CA GLU A 240 -17.75 -32.49 -22.28
C GLU A 240 -19.13 -31.84 -22.24
N TYR A 241 -19.41 -31.08 -21.18
CA TYR A 241 -20.67 -30.36 -21.06
C TYR A 241 -20.84 -29.33 -22.16
N LEU A 242 -19.80 -28.52 -22.42
CA LEU A 242 -19.82 -27.55 -23.52
C LEU A 242 -20.07 -28.23 -24.88
N ARG A 243 -19.35 -29.32 -25.16
CA ARG A 243 -19.54 -30.11 -26.39
C ARG A 243 -20.97 -30.64 -26.51
N GLN A 244 -21.55 -31.17 -25.43
CA GLN A 244 -22.92 -31.67 -25.41
C GLN A 244 -23.93 -30.58 -25.76
N ILE A 245 -23.81 -29.39 -25.13
CA ILE A 245 -24.68 -28.25 -25.39
C ILE A 245 -24.56 -27.78 -26.84
N CYS A 246 -23.35 -27.69 -27.39
CA CYS A 246 -23.12 -27.32 -28.79
C CYS A 246 -23.80 -28.32 -29.75
N LEU A 247 -23.61 -29.63 -29.55
CA LEU A 247 -24.19 -30.66 -30.40
C LEU A 247 -25.73 -30.70 -30.33
N LEU A 248 -26.31 -30.53 -29.14
CA LEU A 248 -27.76 -30.45 -28.98
C LEU A 248 -28.34 -29.23 -29.70
N SER A 249 -27.68 -28.08 -29.60
CA SER A 249 -28.10 -26.83 -30.25
C SER A 249 -28.04 -26.94 -31.77
N LEU A 250 -26.96 -27.50 -32.32
CA LEU A 250 -26.80 -27.76 -33.76
C LEU A 250 -27.94 -28.63 -34.32
N LYS A 251 -28.30 -29.71 -33.62
CA LYS A 251 -29.41 -30.59 -34.04
C LYS A 251 -30.77 -29.89 -34.05
N ASN A 252 -30.99 -28.94 -33.14
CA ASN A 252 -32.23 -28.19 -33.10
C ASN A 252 -32.32 -27.16 -34.22
N ILE A 253 -31.19 -26.56 -34.61
CA ILE A 253 -31.13 -25.63 -35.75
C ILE A 253 -31.38 -26.37 -37.06
N SER A 254 -30.78 -27.55 -37.26
CA SER A 254 -30.95 -28.34 -38.49
C SER A 254 -32.36 -28.95 -38.69
N LYS A 255 -33.25 -28.80 -37.70
CA LYS A 255 -34.65 -29.27 -37.77
C LYS A 255 -35.65 -28.16 -38.10
N LYS A 256 -35.20 -26.90 -38.18
CA LYS A 256 -35.94 -25.78 -38.77
C LYS A 256 -35.55 -25.63 -40.22
#